data_AF-A0A534X4B4-F1
#
_entry.id   AF-A0A534X4B4-F1
#
_cell.length_a   1.000
_cell.length_b   1.000
_cell.length_c   1.000
_cell.angle_alpha   90.00
_cell.angle_beta   90.00
_cell.angle_gamma   90.00
#
_symmetry.space_group_name_H-M   'P 1'
#
loop_
_entity.id
_entity.type
_entity.pdbx_description
1 polymer ?
#
loop_
_entity_poly.entity_id
_entity_poly.type
_entity_poly.pdbx_seq_one_letter_code
_entity_poly.pdbx_strand_id
1 'polypeptide(L)'
;MPDPGATHPDLADLEAARTGEAPADVEAHVRACEECRHIVAELATCAGALAPVPPPVPEPIEARILWTARKHAAQARRARRRRRWVVVTTRRGAAIAAGALLALGILRVWVPGKADRTAPALVADVDGNGVVDIRDAFVIARALHSTARPPSRFDVNGDRVVDERDVELAAHAAVALGRRS
;
A
#
# COMPACT_ATOMS: atom_id res chain seq x y z
N MET A 1 26.97 -25.28 -27.20
CA MET A 1 28.41 -25.00 -27.08
C MET A 1 28.58 -23.51 -27.25
N PRO A 2 29.24 -22.80 -26.31
CA PRO A 2 29.56 -21.38 -26.50
C PRO A 2 30.42 -21.22 -27.76
N ASP A 3 30.19 -20.13 -28.48
CA ASP A 3 30.85 -19.82 -29.75
C ASP A 3 32.34 -19.53 -29.49
N PRO A 4 33.28 -20.33 -30.02
CA PRO A 4 34.71 -20.15 -29.76
C PRO A 4 35.29 -18.85 -30.36
N GLY A 5 34.47 -18.04 -31.03
CA GLY A 5 34.82 -16.71 -31.54
C GLY A 5 34.32 -15.52 -30.71
N ALA A 6 33.60 -15.74 -29.59
CA ALA A 6 33.11 -14.63 -28.77
C ALA A 6 34.26 -14.00 -27.98
N THR A 7 34.67 -12.80 -28.37
CA THR A 7 35.68 -12.01 -27.66
C THR A 7 35.25 -11.82 -26.20
N HIS A 8 36.09 -12.22 -25.25
CA HIS A 8 35.82 -12.00 -23.83
C HIS A 8 35.77 -10.48 -23.54
N PRO A 9 34.86 -10.03 -22.65
CA PRO A 9 34.88 -8.67 -22.14
C PRO A 9 36.23 -8.35 -21.51
N ASP A 10 36.63 -7.08 -21.55
CA ASP A 10 37.89 -6.67 -20.93
C ASP A 10 37.79 -6.69 -19.39
N LEU A 11 38.92 -6.44 -18.73
CA LEU A 11 38.97 -6.49 -17.27
C LEU A 11 38.08 -5.41 -16.60
N ALA A 12 37.89 -4.26 -17.24
CA ALA A 12 37.05 -3.19 -16.70
C ALA A 12 35.57 -3.57 -16.75
N ASP A 13 35.14 -4.20 -17.85
CA ASP A 13 33.79 -4.75 -18.00
C ASP A 13 33.51 -5.88 -17.00
N LEU A 14 34.50 -6.75 -16.74
CA LEU A 14 34.38 -7.80 -15.72
C LEU A 14 34.31 -7.23 -14.30
N GLU A 15 35.06 -6.16 -14.01
CA GLU A 15 34.96 -5.46 -12.73
C GLU A 15 33.61 -4.74 -12.58
N ALA A 16 33.09 -4.12 -13.64
CA ALA A 16 31.74 -3.57 -13.66
C ALA A 16 30.68 -4.67 -13.42
N ALA A 17 30.90 -5.87 -13.96
CA ALA A 17 29.99 -7.00 -13.74
C ALA A 17 30.04 -7.47 -12.28
N ARG A 18 31.20 -7.40 -11.63
CA ARG A 18 31.38 -7.70 -10.21
C ARG A 18 30.64 -6.70 -9.31
N THR A 19 30.65 -5.41 -9.65
CA THR A 19 29.96 -4.36 -8.88
C THR A 19 28.47 -4.25 -9.19
N GLY A 20 27.99 -4.92 -10.24
CA GLY A 20 26.61 -4.84 -10.72
C GLY A 20 26.32 -3.59 -11.55
N GLU A 21 27.36 -2.99 -12.13
CA GLU A 21 27.30 -1.79 -12.98
C GLU A 21 27.53 -2.12 -14.46
N ALA A 22 27.76 -3.39 -14.81
CA ALA A 22 28.00 -3.79 -16.19
C ALA A 22 26.77 -3.61 -17.10
N PRO A 23 27.00 -3.35 -18.40
CA PRO A 23 25.98 -3.51 -19.44
C PRO A 23 25.34 -4.91 -19.44
N ALA A 24 24.07 -4.99 -19.84
CA ALA A 24 23.28 -6.23 -19.76
C ALA A 24 23.82 -7.37 -20.64
N ASP A 25 24.48 -7.05 -21.76
CA ASP A 25 25.15 -7.99 -22.65
C ASP A 25 26.42 -8.58 -22.02
N VAL A 26 27.22 -7.77 -21.32
CA VAL A 26 28.36 -8.23 -20.52
C VAL A 26 27.88 -9.14 -19.38
N GLU A 27 26.84 -8.75 -18.64
CA GLU A 27 26.27 -9.62 -17.60
C GLU A 27 25.75 -10.95 -18.17
N ALA A 28 25.10 -10.91 -19.33
CA ALA A 28 24.63 -12.12 -20.00
C ALA A 28 25.80 -13.01 -20.45
N HIS A 29 26.89 -12.42 -20.96
CA HIS A 29 28.11 -13.13 -21.33
C HIS A 29 28.76 -13.76 -20.10
N VAL A 30 28.98 -13.01 -19.01
CA VAL A 30 29.54 -13.53 -17.75
C VAL A 30 28.66 -14.67 -17.23
N ARG A 31 27.34 -14.56 -17.29
CA ARG A 31 26.45 -15.65 -16.86
C ARG A 31 26.60 -16.91 -17.72
N ALA A 32 26.89 -16.77 -19.02
CA ALA A 32 27.04 -17.88 -19.95
C ALA A 32 28.45 -18.50 -19.96
N CYS A 33 29.50 -17.70 -19.82
CA CYS A 33 30.90 -18.08 -19.98
C CYS A 33 31.57 -18.44 -18.64
N GLU A 34 32.06 -19.68 -18.51
CA GLU A 34 32.66 -20.18 -17.26
C GLU A 34 33.94 -19.47 -16.85
N GLU A 35 34.81 -19.18 -17.82
CA GLU A 35 36.07 -18.48 -17.59
C GLU A 35 35.84 -17.06 -17.06
N CYS A 36 34.91 -16.30 -17.66
CA CYS A 36 34.57 -14.97 -17.14
C CYS A 36 33.97 -15.02 -15.73
N ARG A 37 33.18 -16.04 -15.38
CA ARG A 37 32.70 -16.22 -13.99
C ARG A 37 33.86 -16.47 -13.03
N HIS A 38 34.84 -17.27 -13.43
CA HIS A 38 36.02 -17.53 -12.63
C HIS A 38 36.80 -16.24 -12.35
N ILE A 39 37.06 -15.44 -13.39
CA ILE A 39 37.78 -14.16 -13.25
C ILE A 39 37.02 -13.19 -12.33
N VAL A 40 35.69 -13.06 -12.50
CA VAL A 40 34.87 -12.21 -11.61
C VAL A 40 34.92 -12.70 -10.16
N ALA A 41 34.97 -14.02 -9.93
CA ALA A 41 35.11 -14.59 -8.59
C ALA A 41 36.50 -14.33 -7.98
N GLU A 42 37.57 -14.38 -8.78
CA GLU A 42 38.93 -14.01 -8.34
C GLU A 42 39.00 -12.52 -7.99
N LEU A 43 38.45 -11.64 -8.83
CA LEU A 43 38.36 -10.21 -8.55
C LEU A 43 37.59 -9.94 -7.26
N ALA A 44 36.47 -10.63 -7.01
CA ALA A 44 35.73 -10.53 -5.76
C ALA A 44 36.54 -10.98 -4.54
N THR A 45 37.35 -12.02 -4.70
CA THR A 45 38.25 -12.50 -3.65
C THR A 45 39.33 -11.46 -3.33
N CYS A 46 39.99 -10.91 -4.35
CA CYS A 46 41.00 -9.86 -4.21
C CYS A 46 40.40 -8.59 -3.60
N ALA A 47 39.24 -8.14 -4.08
CA ALA A 47 38.53 -6.99 -3.56
C ALA A 47 38.17 -7.18 -2.08
N GLY A 48 37.73 -8.38 -1.69
CA GLY A 48 37.46 -8.72 -0.29
C GLY A 48 38.70 -8.69 0.59
N ALA A 49 39.85 -9.13 0.09
CA ALA A 49 41.13 -9.07 0.81
C ALA A 49 41.66 -7.63 0.98
N LEU A 50 41.35 -6.75 0.01
CA LEU A 50 41.73 -5.33 0.04
C LEU A 50 40.69 -4.44 0.75
N ALA A 51 39.49 -4.96 1.00
CA ALA A 51 38.43 -4.19 1.63
C ALA A 51 38.90 -3.72 3.02
N PRO A 52 38.85 -2.41 3.30
CA PRO A 52 39.22 -1.92 4.60
C PRO A 52 38.29 -2.52 5.65
N VAL A 53 38.85 -2.90 6.79
CA VAL A 53 38.04 -3.28 7.96
C VAL A 53 37.16 -2.07 8.29
N PRO A 54 35.82 -2.19 8.22
CA PRO A 54 34.94 -1.07 8.51
C PRO A 54 35.17 -0.64 9.96
N PRO A 55 35.19 0.67 10.25
CA PRO A 55 35.30 1.14 11.62
C PRO A 55 34.14 0.58 12.46
N PRO A 56 34.35 0.34 13.77
CA PRO A 56 33.28 -0.12 14.63
C PRO A 56 32.11 0.86 14.58
N VAL A 57 30.90 0.34 14.37
CA VAL A 57 29.69 1.15 14.36
C VAL A 57 29.47 1.69 15.78
N PRO A 58 29.28 3.01 15.99
CA PRO A 58 28.99 3.55 17.30
C PRO A 58 27.74 2.91 17.92
N GLU A 59 27.82 2.54 19.20
CA GLU A 59 26.72 1.94 19.97
C GLU A 59 25.37 2.71 19.84
N PRO A 60 25.32 4.06 19.84
CA PRO A 60 24.05 4.76 19.68
C PRO A 60 23.37 4.51 18.33
N ILE A 61 24.15 4.30 17.26
CA ILE A 61 23.63 4.04 15.92
C ILE A 61 23.06 2.62 15.86
N GLU A 62 23.78 1.64 16.41
CA GLU A 62 23.30 0.26 16.50
C GLU A 62 22.01 0.17 17.31
N ALA A 63 21.97 0.83 18.47
CA ALA A 63 20.77 0.90 19.30
C ALA A 63 19.58 1.53 18.54
N ARG A 64 19.83 2.57 17.72
CA ARG A 64 18.80 3.20 16.90
C ARG A 64 18.28 2.29 15.79
N ILE A 65 19.17 1.54 15.12
CA ILE A 65 18.80 0.55 14.10
C ILE A 65 17.95 -0.56 14.74
N LEU A 66 18.41 -1.12 15.86
CA LEU A 66 17.68 -2.18 16.58
C LEU A 66 16.31 -1.70 17.07
N TRP A 67 16.22 -0.48 17.60
CA TRP A 67 14.94 0.11 18.00
C TRP A 67 13.98 0.24 16.82
N THR A 68 14.47 0.74 15.69
CA THR A 68 13.67 0.93 14.46
C THR A 68 13.19 -0.41 13.92
N ALA A 69 14.07 -1.41 13.84
CA ALA A 69 13.75 -2.77 13.43
C ALA A 69 12.69 -3.41 14.35
N ARG A 70 12.85 -3.28 15.68
CA ARG A 70 11.87 -3.77 16.67
C ARG A 70 10.51 -3.09 16.52
N LYS A 71 10.49 -1.77 16.28
CA LYS A 71 9.27 -1.00 16.05
C LYS A 71 8.53 -1.49 14.80
N HIS A 72 9.21 -1.66 13.68
CA HIS A 72 8.60 -2.19 12.44
C HIS A 72 8.12 -3.63 12.61
N ALA A 73 8.91 -4.49 13.28
CA ALA A 73 8.50 -5.85 13.59
C ALA A 73 7.23 -5.89 14.46
N ALA A 74 7.13 -5.01 15.47
CA ALA A 74 5.95 -4.89 16.32
C ALA A 74 4.72 -4.42 15.53
N GLN A 75 4.89 -3.44 14.63
CA GLN A 75 3.81 -2.98 13.74
C GLN A 75 3.32 -4.10 12.82
N ALA A 76 4.24 -4.83 12.19
CA ALA A 76 3.90 -5.96 11.33
C ALA A 76 3.15 -7.07 12.08
N ARG A 77 3.58 -7.39 13.32
CA ARG A 77 2.87 -8.35 14.19
C ARG A 77 1.45 -7.88 14.53
N ARG A 78 1.26 -6.59 14.83
CA ARG A 78 -0.07 -6.01 15.09
C ARG A 78 -0.98 -6.10 13.87
N ALA A 79 -0.46 -5.79 12.67
CA ALA A 79 -1.21 -5.91 11.42
C ALA A 79 -1.61 -7.37 11.13
N ARG A 80 -0.69 -8.33 11.29
CA ARG A 80 -0.99 -9.76 11.16
C ARG A 80 -2.02 -10.24 12.18
N ARG A 81 -1.92 -9.79 13.44
CA ARG A 81 -2.91 -10.12 14.48
C ARG A 81 -4.29 -9.58 14.11
N ARG A 82 -4.41 -8.33 13.66
CA ARG A 82 -5.68 -7.77 13.20
C ARG A 82 -6.29 -8.58 12.04
N ARG A 83 -5.50 -8.92 11.03
CA ARG A 83 -5.96 -9.78 9.92
C ARG A 83 -6.45 -11.14 10.40
N ARG A 84 -5.69 -11.79 11.31
CA ARG A 84 -6.08 -13.08 11.88
C ARG A 84 -7.38 -12.99 12.69
N TRP A 85 -7.57 -11.93 13.46
CA TRP A 85 -8.81 -11.71 14.21
C TRP A 85 -10.00 -11.53 13.27
N VAL A 86 -9.88 -10.70 12.22
CA VAL A 86 -10.94 -10.51 11.21
C VAL A 86 -11.32 -11.83 10.56
N VAL A 87 -10.34 -12.65 10.15
CA VAL A 87 -10.60 -13.96 9.51
C VAL A 87 -11.26 -14.96 10.48
N VAL A 88 -10.90 -14.95 11.77
CA VAL A 88 -11.52 -15.83 12.77
C VAL A 88 -12.96 -15.39 13.07
N THR A 89 -13.22 -14.08 13.17
CA THR A 89 -14.57 -13.56 13.43
C THR A 89 -15.51 -13.77 12.24
N THR A 90 -15.03 -13.66 11.00
CA THR A 90 -15.88 -13.88 9.81
C THR A 90 -16.25 -15.35 9.63
N ARG A 91 -15.37 -16.30 9.98
CA ARG A 91 -15.69 -17.74 9.93
C ARG A 91 -16.70 -18.20 10.99
N ARG A 92 -16.78 -17.54 12.14
CA ARG A 92 -17.77 -17.86 13.19
C ARG A 92 -19.02 -16.98 13.15
N GLY A 93 -18.99 -15.82 12.48
CA GLY A 93 -20.10 -14.86 12.41
C GLY A 93 -21.06 -15.05 11.23
N ALA A 94 -20.71 -15.86 10.23
CA ALA A 94 -21.53 -16.04 9.02
C ALA A 94 -22.92 -16.65 9.30
N ALA A 95 -23.12 -17.36 10.43
CA ALA A 95 -24.41 -17.94 10.79
C ALA A 95 -25.37 -16.96 11.48
N ILE A 96 -24.87 -15.89 12.12
CA ILE A 96 -25.71 -15.02 12.96
C ILE A 96 -26.26 -13.82 12.16
N ALA A 97 -25.51 -13.32 11.16
CA ALA A 97 -25.94 -12.18 10.35
C ALA A 97 -27.16 -12.46 9.45
N ALA A 98 -27.30 -13.70 8.94
CA ALA A 98 -28.43 -14.07 8.09
C ALA A 98 -29.77 -14.08 8.85
N GLY A 99 -29.78 -14.53 10.12
CA GLY A 99 -30.98 -14.54 10.96
C GLY A 99 -31.44 -13.13 11.37
N ALA A 100 -30.49 -12.24 11.68
CA ALA A 100 -30.80 -10.86 12.06
C ALA A 100 -31.36 -10.03 10.89
N LEU A 101 -30.88 -10.24 9.65
CA LEU A 101 -31.38 -9.55 8.45
C LEU A 101 -32.80 -10.00 8.07
N LEU A 102 -33.13 -11.30 8.23
CA LEU A 102 -34.50 -11.81 8.05
C LEU A 102 -35.45 -11.24 9.11
N ALA A 103 -35.03 -11.21 10.38
CA ALA A 103 -35.84 -10.63 11.46
C ALA A 103 -36.04 -9.11 11.29
N LEU A 104 -35.01 -8.35 10.89
CA LEU A 104 -35.14 -6.91 10.61
C LEU A 104 -36.03 -6.64 9.38
N GLY A 105 -35.93 -7.48 8.34
CA GLY A 105 -36.77 -7.37 7.13
C GLY A 105 -38.24 -7.57 7.44
N ILE A 106 -38.58 -8.56 8.26
CA ILE A 106 -39.96 -8.82 8.71
C ILE A 106 -40.47 -7.67 9.59
N LEU A 107 -39.63 -7.16 10.50
CA LEU A 107 -40.01 -6.06 11.39
C LEU A 107 -40.25 -4.73 10.64
N ARG A 108 -39.51 -4.47 9.55
CA ARG A 108 -39.64 -3.23 8.76
C ARG A 108 -40.92 -3.17 7.92
N VAL A 109 -41.53 -4.32 7.60
CA VAL A 109 -42.82 -4.39 6.89
C VAL A 109 -43.99 -4.08 7.83
N TRP A 110 -43.81 -4.24 9.15
CA TRP A 110 -44.89 -4.13 10.13
C TRP A 110 -44.92 -2.83 10.95
N VAL A 111 -43.91 -1.96 10.83
CA VAL A 111 -43.88 -0.68 11.56
C VAL A 111 -44.06 0.49 10.58
N PRO A 112 -45.25 1.12 10.52
CA PRO A 112 -45.42 2.35 9.78
C PRO A 112 -44.81 3.51 10.58
N GLY A 113 -43.87 4.22 9.96
CA GLY A 113 -43.57 5.61 10.29
C GLY A 113 -42.65 5.84 11.49
N LYS A 114 -41.36 6.01 11.20
CA LYS A 114 -40.57 7.17 11.62
C LYS A 114 -39.42 7.32 10.64
N ALA A 115 -39.36 8.48 9.98
CA ALA A 115 -38.21 8.86 9.16
C ALA A 115 -36.99 8.91 10.08
N ASP A 116 -36.21 7.83 10.08
CA ASP A 116 -34.93 7.79 10.77
C ASP A 116 -34.01 8.78 10.08
N ARG A 117 -33.59 9.78 10.86
CA ARG A 117 -32.45 10.63 10.58
C ARG A 117 -31.21 9.73 10.55
N THR A 118 -30.99 9.03 9.44
CA THR A 118 -29.74 8.33 9.18
C THR A 118 -28.62 9.35 9.32
N ALA A 119 -27.70 9.08 10.23
CA ALA A 119 -26.65 10.00 10.62
C ALA A 119 -25.93 10.57 9.37
N PRO A 120 -25.79 11.90 9.23
CA PRO A 120 -25.19 12.54 8.05
C PRO A 120 -23.73 12.10 7.79
N ALA A 121 -23.09 11.43 8.76
CA ALA A 121 -21.68 11.04 8.70
C ALA A 121 -21.37 9.81 7.84
N LEU A 122 -22.36 9.04 7.36
CA LEU A 122 -22.12 7.92 6.42
C LEU A 122 -22.53 8.24 4.98
N VAL A 123 -23.28 9.32 4.78
CA VAL A 123 -23.74 9.73 3.44
C VAL A 123 -22.60 10.37 2.66
N ALA A 124 -21.61 10.96 3.35
CA ALA A 124 -20.48 11.66 2.74
C ALA A 124 -19.20 10.83 2.51
N ASP A 125 -19.22 9.51 2.74
CA ASP A 125 -18.10 8.61 2.41
C ASP A 125 -18.22 8.22 0.92
N VAL A 126 -17.54 9.00 0.09
CA VAL A 126 -17.66 8.94 -1.36
C VAL A 126 -16.67 7.95 -1.96
N ASP A 127 -15.51 7.76 -1.31
CA ASP A 127 -14.50 6.82 -1.75
C ASP A 127 -14.72 5.37 -1.23
N GLY A 128 -15.63 5.18 -0.26
CA GLY A 128 -16.03 3.89 0.29
C GLY A 128 -15.02 3.31 1.27
N ASN A 129 -14.16 4.14 1.87
CA ASN A 129 -13.12 3.70 2.79
C ASN A 129 -13.64 3.51 4.24
N GLY A 130 -14.89 3.88 4.52
CA GLY A 130 -15.54 3.79 5.82
C GLY A 130 -15.29 4.98 6.76
N VAL A 131 -14.65 6.05 6.28
CA VAL A 131 -14.28 7.26 7.02
C VAL A 131 -14.55 8.47 6.15
N VAL A 132 -15.32 9.43 6.66
CA VAL A 132 -15.49 10.73 5.99
C VAL A 132 -14.33 11.64 6.34
N ASP A 133 -13.47 11.92 5.37
CA ASP A 133 -12.35 12.85 5.50
C ASP A 133 -12.28 13.84 4.33
N ILE A 134 -11.24 14.69 4.30
CA ILE A 134 -11.10 15.72 3.26
C ILE A 134 -10.88 15.12 1.85
N ARG A 135 -10.51 13.84 1.75
CA ARG A 135 -10.34 13.13 0.49
C ARG A 135 -11.68 12.89 -0.18
N ASP A 136 -12.76 12.66 0.57
CA ASP A 136 -14.10 12.51 0.01
C ASP A 136 -14.52 13.78 -0.73
N ALA A 137 -14.33 14.95 -0.09
CA ALA A 137 -14.60 16.25 -0.72
C ALA A 137 -13.74 16.46 -1.98
N PHE A 138 -12.46 16.06 -1.94
CA PHE A 138 -11.58 16.15 -3.10
C PHE A 138 -12.02 15.24 -4.25
N VAL A 139 -12.51 14.04 -3.97
CA VAL A 139 -13.02 13.10 -4.98
C VAL A 139 -14.23 13.68 -5.71
N ILE A 140 -15.16 14.31 -4.99
CA ILE A 140 -16.31 15.01 -5.59
C ILE A 140 -15.83 16.18 -6.46
N ALA A 141 -14.96 17.05 -5.91
CA ALA A 141 -14.44 18.21 -6.62
C ALA A 141 -13.70 17.85 -7.92
N ARG A 142 -12.91 16.76 -7.89
CA ARG A 142 -12.20 16.26 -9.06
C ARG A 142 -13.15 15.73 -10.13
N ALA A 143 -14.25 15.08 -9.75
CA ALA A 143 -15.24 14.61 -10.70
C ALA A 143 -16.02 15.76 -11.36
N LEU A 144 -16.31 16.83 -10.61
CA LEU A 144 -16.92 18.05 -11.15
C LEU A 144 -16.02 18.74 -12.20
N HIS A 145 -14.70 18.72 -11.99
CA HIS A 145 -13.74 19.29 -12.94
C HIS A 145 -13.45 18.37 -14.15
N SER A 146 -13.89 17.12 -14.11
CA SER A 146 -13.74 16.21 -15.23
C SER A 146 -14.83 16.45 -16.27
N THR A 147 -14.52 16.27 -17.55
CA THR A 147 -15.53 16.35 -18.63
C THR A 147 -16.53 15.19 -18.59
N ALA A 148 -16.36 14.23 -17.67
CA ALA A 148 -17.23 13.08 -17.49
C ALA A 148 -18.37 13.43 -16.50
N ARG A 149 -19.57 12.92 -16.76
CA ARG A 149 -20.72 13.14 -15.88
C ARG A 149 -20.45 12.52 -14.50
N PRO A 150 -20.54 13.29 -13.40
CA PRO A 150 -20.31 12.76 -12.07
C PRO A 150 -21.36 11.70 -11.69
N PRO A 151 -20.97 10.65 -10.94
CA PRO A 151 -21.90 9.63 -10.45
C PRO A 151 -22.95 10.23 -9.50
N SER A 152 -24.19 9.76 -9.54
CA SER A 152 -25.26 10.23 -8.64
C SER A 152 -24.99 9.94 -7.16
N ARG A 153 -24.09 9.03 -6.83
CA ARG A 153 -23.64 8.79 -5.45
C ARG A 153 -22.83 9.95 -4.86
N PHE A 154 -22.45 10.95 -5.67
CA PHE A 154 -21.72 12.14 -5.21
C PHE A 154 -22.67 13.25 -4.77
N ASP A 155 -23.98 13.08 -4.97
CA ASP A 155 -25.03 13.94 -4.42
C ASP A 155 -25.21 13.60 -2.93
N VAL A 156 -24.49 14.32 -2.08
CA VAL A 156 -24.48 14.12 -0.62
C VAL A 156 -25.60 14.90 0.06
N ASN A 157 -26.15 15.92 -0.61
CA ASN A 157 -27.22 16.75 -0.06
C ASN A 157 -28.64 16.21 -0.38
N GLY A 158 -28.75 15.33 -1.38
CA GLY A 158 -29.98 14.63 -1.81
C GLY A 158 -30.88 15.42 -2.76
N ASP A 159 -30.38 16.47 -3.41
CA ASP A 159 -31.15 17.35 -4.31
C ASP A 159 -31.19 16.87 -5.77
N ARG A 160 -30.55 15.73 -6.06
CA ARG A 160 -30.40 15.08 -7.37
C ARG A 160 -29.52 15.83 -8.36
N VAL A 161 -28.77 16.82 -7.89
CA VAL A 161 -27.73 17.53 -8.63
C VAL A 161 -26.40 17.21 -7.93
N VAL A 162 -25.33 17.05 -8.72
CA VAL A 162 -23.99 16.97 -8.15
C VAL A 162 -23.31 18.28 -8.49
N ASP A 163 -23.11 19.13 -7.49
CA ASP A 163 -22.52 20.46 -7.66
C ASP A 163 -21.54 20.83 -6.53
N GLU A 164 -21.11 22.09 -6.50
CA GLU A 164 -20.15 22.59 -5.51
C GLU A 164 -20.69 22.52 -4.07
N ARG A 165 -22.00 22.51 -3.87
CA ARG A 165 -22.63 22.38 -2.55
C ARG A 165 -22.38 21.01 -1.94
N ASP A 166 -22.27 19.98 -2.77
CA ASP A 166 -21.91 18.63 -2.33
C ASP A 166 -20.47 18.57 -1.80
N VAL A 167 -19.56 19.27 -2.47
CA VAL A 167 -18.15 19.37 -2.04
C VAL A 167 -18.06 20.07 -0.69
N GLU A 168 -18.75 21.21 -0.52
CA GLU A 168 -18.77 21.95 0.74
C GLU A 168 -19.36 21.12 1.88
N LEU A 169 -20.42 20.37 1.62
CA LEU A 169 -21.06 19.52 2.62
C LEU A 169 -20.13 18.40 3.08
N ALA A 170 -19.43 17.73 2.16
CA ALA A 170 -18.44 16.71 2.49
C ALA A 170 -17.25 17.29 3.27
N ALA A 171 -16.74 18.47 2.89
CA ALA A 171 -15.65 19.15 3.59
C ALA A 171 -16.06 19.57 5.01
N HIS A 172 -17.26 20.12 5.18
CA HIS A 172 -17.79 20.47 6.50
C HIS A 172 -17.97 19.24 7.39
N ALA A 173 -18.44 18.12 6.84
CA ALA A 173 -18.58 16.86 7.56
C ALA A 173 -17.22 16.33 8.06
N ALA A 174 -16.19 16.37 7.21
CA ALA A 174 -14.83 15.97 7.58
C ALA A 174 -14.28 16.79 8.77
N VAL A 175 -14.47 18.12 8.75
CA VAL A 175 -14.02 19.01 9.84
C VAL A 175 -14.80 18.79 11.14
N ALA A 176 -16.12 18.58 11.05
CA ALA A 176 -16.96 18.35 12.23
C ALA A 176 -16.60 17.03 12.95
N LEU A 177 -16.15 16.02 12.21
CA LEU A 177 -15.73 14.73 12.76
C LEU A 177 -14.33 14.78 13.39
N GLY A 178 -13.40 15.55 12.82
CA GLY A 178 -12.06 15.76 13.38
C GLY A 178 -12.01 16.45 14.75
N ARG A 179 -13.14 17.01 15.24
CA ARG A 179 -13.24 17.67 16.56
C ARG A 179 -13.76 16.75 17.68
N ARG A 180 -14.06 15.49 17.39
CA ARG A 180 -14.61 14.51 18.36
C ARG A 180 -13.62 13.39 18.75
N SER A 181 -12.35 13.52 18.41
CA SER A 181 -11.27 12.58 18.75
C SER A 181 -10.33 13.14 19.80
#